data_AF-A0A966FR46-F1
#
_entry.id   AF-A0A966FR46-F1
#
_cell.length_a   1.000
_cell.length_b   1.000
_cell.length_c   1.000
_cell.angle_alpha   90.00
_cell.angle_beta   90.00
_cell.angle_gamma   90.00
#
_symmetry.space_group_name_H-M   'P 1'
#
loop_
_entity.id
_entity.type
_entity.pdbx_description
1 polymer ?
#
loop_
_entity_poly.entity_id
_entity_poly.type
_entity_poly.pdbx_seq_one_letter_code
_entity_poly.pdbx_strand_id
1 'polypeptide(L)'
;MVAYSFKSQFEEPIVAREKRQTVRGFRKRHAYPGEPIQLYVGMRTRKCRKILTPDPICVDLRHVLISFDPTSINIIAAIEVDGRALGFSETHEFALRDGFGPNDPEAVRRMGQFWLKNHGSETFAGVVIRWKDV
;
A
#
# COMPACT_ATOMS: atom_id res chain seq x y z
N MET A 1 9.43 -16.52 -4.57
CA MET A 1 8.02 -16.19 -4.25
C MET A 1 8.02 -15.25 -3.05
N VAL A 2 7.29 -14.14 -3.13
CA VAL A 2 7.28 -13.09 -2.10
C VAL A 2 5.91 -13.06 -1.42
N ALA A 3 5.92 -12.99 -0.09
CA ALA A 3 4.71 -12.91 0.71
C ALA A 3 4.62 -11.55 1.42
N TYR A 4 3.44 -10.95 1.37
CA TYR A 4 3.12 -9.68 2.01
C TYR A 4 2.06 -9.88 3.07
N SER A 5 2.39 -9.55 4.33
CA SER A 5 1.40 -9.52 5.41
C SER A 5 0.72 -8.16 5.47
N PHE A 6 -0.59 -8.17 5.68
CA PHE A 6 -1.42 -6.99 5.87
C PHE A 6 -2.00 -6.95 7.29
N LYS A 7 -2.35 -5.74 7.74
CA LYS A 7 -3.23 -5.57 8.91
C LYS A 7 -4.65 -5.97 8.51
N SER A 8 -5.44 -6.43 9.48
CA SER A 8 -6.79 -6.98 9.25
C SER A 8 -7.72 -6.04 8.47
N GLN A 9 -7.62 -4.72 8.69
CA GLN A 9 -8.45 -3.73 7.99
C GLN A 9 -8.32 -3.74 6.45
N PHE A 10 -7.24 -4.32 5.92
CA PHE A 10 -7.01 -4.39 4.47
C PHE A 10 -7.44 -5.71 3.85
N GLU A 11 -7.89 -6.68 4.64
CA GLU A 11 -8.31 -7.97 4.10
C GLU A 11 -9.54 -7.84 3.22
N GLU A 12 -10.61 -7.23 3.73
CA GLU A 12 -11.85 -7.01 2.98
C GLU A 12 -11.60 -6.24 1.66
N PRO A 13 -10.87 -5.09 1.65
CA PRO A 13 -10.52 -4.40 0.41
C PRO A 13 -9.71 -5.25 -0.58
N ILE A 14 -8.86 -6.17 -0.11
CA ILE A 14 -8.10 -7.08 -0.99
C ILE A 14 -9.04 -8.14 -1.57
N VAL A 15 -9.94 -8.72 -0.77
CA VAL A 15 -10.93 -9.70 -1.23
C VAL A 15 -11.86 -9.08 -2.27
N ALA A 16 -12.34 -7.86 -2.00
CA ALA A 16 -13.18 -7.07 -2.91
C ALA A 16 -12.46 -6.57 -4.18
N ARG A 17 -11.14 -6.78 -4.29
CA ARG A 17 -10.29 -6.35 -5.41
C ARG A 17 -10.21 -4.84 -5.60
N GLU A 18 -10.44 -4.09 -4.53
CA GLU A 18 -10.32 -2.64 -4.46
C GLU A 18 -8.88 -2.24 -4.12
N LYS A 19 -8.27 -2.94 -3.15
CA LYS A 19 -6.85 -2.79 -2.83
C LYS A 19 -6.01 -3.64 -3.79
N ARG A 20 -5.29 -2.95 -4.69
CA ARG A 20 -4.43 -3.55 -5.74
C ARG A 20 -2.98 -3.12 -5.67
N GLN A 21 -2.60 -2.38 -4.62
CA GLN A 21 -1.21 -2.02 -4.35
C GLN A 21 -0.88 -2.07 -2.86
N THR A 22 0.43 -2.07 -2.56
CA THR A 22 0.97 -1.95 -1.22
C THR A 22 2.27 -1.16 -1.25
N VAL A 23 2.42 -0.24 -0.30
CA VAL A 23 3.70 0.40 -0.02
C VAL A 23 4.50 -0.44 0.99
N ARG A 24 5.81 -0.59 0.76
CA ARG A 24 6.72 -1.36 1.61
C ARG A 24 8.07 -0.68 1.71
N GLY A 25 8.71 -0.75 2.88
CA GLY A 25 10.08 -0.26 3.04
C GLY A 25 11.06 -1.05 2.17
N PHE A 26 12.25 -0.50 1.96
CA PHE A 26 13.31 -1.20 1.25
C PHE A 26 13.67 -2.52 1.96
N ARG A 27 13.83 -3.57 1.16
CA ARG A 27 14.22 -4.92 1.60
C ARG A 27 15.11 -5.54 0.54
N LYS A 28 15.86 -6.57 0.91
CA LYS A 28 16.72 -7.34 0.00
C LYS A 28 15.98 -7.81 -1.27
N ARG A 29 14.69 -8.13 -1.15
CA ARG A 29 13.86 -8.56 -2.28
C ARG A 29 12.39 -8.18 -2.11
N HIS A 30 11.81 -7.71 -3.20
CA HIS A 30 10.37 -7.57 -3.43
C HIS A 30 9.98 -8.37 -4.69
N ALA A 31 8.67 -8.46 -4.97
CA ALA A 31 8.18 -9.12 -6.17
C ALA A 31 8.40 -8.27 -7.41
N TYR A 32 8.89 -8.87 -8.49
CA TYR A 32 9.04 -8.22 -9.79
C TYR A 32 7.81 -8.46 -10.68
N PRO A 33 7.56 -7.59 -11.67
CA PRO A 33 6.50 -7.80 -12.64
C PRO A 33 6.54 -9.21 -13.26
N GLY A 34 5.39 -9.89 -13.32
CA GLY A 34 5.25 -11.26 -13.77
C GLY A 34 5.35 -12.33 -12.67
N GLU A 35 5.87 -11.99 -11.48
CA GLU A 35 5.93 -12.94 -10.36
C GLU A 35 4.59 -13.02 -9.59
N PRO A 36 4.17 -14.22 -9.14
CA PRO A 36 3.06 -14.35 -8.22
C PRO A 36 3.40 -13.81 -6.82
N ILE A 37 2.45 -13.11 -6.20
CA ILE A 37 2.59 -12.58 -4.85
C ILE A 37 1.58 -13.23 -3.91
N GLN A 38 2.04 -13.62 -2.72
CA GLN A 38 1.16 -14.20 -1.72
C GLN A 38 0.71 -13.12 -0.74
N LEU A 39 -0.61 -12.95 -0.60
CA LEU A 39 -1.20 -11.97 0.31
C LEU A 39 -1.71 -12.68 1.55
N TYR A 40 -1.25 -12.25 2.73
CA TYR A 40 -1.59 -12.85 4.01
C TYR A 40 -2.05 -11.82 5.03
N VAL A 41 -2.79 -12.26 6.03
CA VAL A 41 -2.97 -11.55 7.30
C VAL A 41 -2.50 -12.44 8.45
N GLY A 42 -2.07 -11.81 9.54
CA GLY A 42 -1.67 -12.53 10.75
C GLY A 42 -0.45 -13.44 10.58
N MET A 43 0.47 -13.15 9.65
CA MET A 43 1.69 -13.97 9.47
C MET A 43 2.46 -14.11 10.78
N ARG A 44 3.01 -15.30 11.03
CA ARG A 44 3.71 -15.69 12.28
C ARG A 44 2.83 -15.75 13.52
N THR A 45 1.51 -15.81 13.36
CA THR A 45 0.55 -16.05 14.44
C THR A 45 -0.35 -17.23 14.09
N ARG A 46 -1.10 -17.75 15.08
CA ARG A 46 -2.13 -18.78 14.84
C ARG A 46 -3.28 -18.32 13.94
N LYS A 47 -3.44 -17.01 13.74
CA LYS A 47 -4.46 -16.40 12.87
C LYS A 47 -3.97 -16.21 11.42
N CYS A 48 -2.82 -16.79 11.06
CA CYS A 48 -2.25 -16.70 9.73
C CYS A 48 -3.19 -17.34 8.70
N ARG A 49 -3.60 -16.55 7.70
CA ARG A 49 -4.36 -17.06 6.55
C ARG A 49 -4.01 -16.29 5.29
N LYS A 50 -4.11 -17.00 4.17
CA LYS A 50 -3.94 -16.44 2.83
C LYS A 50 -5.23 -15.74 2.42
N ILE A 51 -5.12 -14.55 1.85
CA ILE A 51 -6.29 -13.70 1.51
C ILE A 51 -6.88 -14.08 0.15
N LEU A 52 -6.02 -14.30 -0.87
CA LEU A 52 -6.45 -14.64 -2.22
C LEU A 52 -5.89 -15.98 -2.68
N THR A 53 -6.71 -16.74 -3.40
CA THR A 53 -6.31 -17.94 -4.15
C THR A 53 -7.12 -17.94 -5.46
N PRO A 54 -6.47 -17.92 -6.65
CA PRO A 54 -5.03 -17.99 -6.90
C PRO A 54 -4.26 -16.74 -6.44
N ASP A 55 -2.92 -16.84 -6.41
CA ASP A 55 -2.02 -15.72 -6.09
C ASP A 55 -2.07 -14.67 -7.21
N PRO A 56 -2.31 -13.38 -6.91
CA PRO A 56 -2.26 -12.33 -7.92
C PRO A 56 -0.84 -12.14 -8.47
N ILE A 57 -0.74 -11.54 -9.65
CA ILE A 57 0.52 -11.32 -10.36
C ILE A 57 0.98 -9.88 -10.13
N CYS A 58 2.22 -9.71 -9.68
CA CYS A 58 2.87 -8.41 -9.65
C CYS A 58 2.93 -7.83 -11.07
N VAL A 59 2.55 -6.57 -11.24
CA VAL A 59 2.59 -5.89 -12.54
C VAL A 59 3.49 -4.67 -12.54
N ASP A 60 3.84 -4.13 -11.37
CA ASP A 60 4.60 -2.90 -11.26
C ASP A 60 5.31 -2.83 -9.90
N LEU A 61 6.56 -2.38 -9.91
CA LEU A 61 7.37 -2.10 -8.73
C LEU A 61 8.11 -0.79 -8.99
N ARG A 62 7.89 0.21 -8.14
CA ARG A 62 8.48 1.55 -8.28
C ARG A 62 8.91 2.12 -6.95
N HIS A 63 9.87 3.04 -6.97
CA HIS A 63 10.25 3.78 -5.78
C HIS A 63 9.12 4.73 -5.38
N VAL A 64 8.90 4.86 -4.06
CA VAL A 64 7.90 5.78 -3.52
C VAL A 64 8.48 6.58 -2.36
N LEU A 65 8.18 7.88 -2.36
CA LEU A 65 8.41 8.79 -1.24
C LEU A 65 7.06 9.30 -0.75
N ILE A 66 6.83 9.26 0.56
CA ILE A 66 5.63 9.83 1.19
C ILE A 66 6.10 10.85 2.23
N SER A 67 5.77 12.11 2.00
CA SER A 67 6.11 13.22 2.88
C SER A 67 4.87 13.68 3.63
N PHE A 68 5.05 14.07 4.89
CA PHE A 68 3.97 14.54 5.76
C PHE A 68 4.09 16.05 5.98
N ASP A 69 2.96 16.71 6.17
CA ASP A 69 2.94 18.13 6.50
C ASP A 69 3.54 18.35 7.90
N PRO A 70 4.59 19.18 8.05
CA PRO A 70 5.26 19.39 9.34
C PRO A 70 4.40 20.18 10.33
N THR A 71 3.42 20.94 9.86
CA THR A 71 2.47 21.73 10.65
C THR A 71 1.18 20.96 10.96
N SER A 72 0.86 19.96 10.13
CA SER A 72 -0.35 19.13 10.24
C SER A 72 -0.03 17.67 9.93
N ILE A 73 0.67 17.00 10.85
CA ILE A 73 1.20 15.62 10.71
C ILE A 73 0.19 14.52 10.31
N ASN A 74 -1.12 14.80 10.36
CA ASN A 74 -2.18 13.91 9.88
C ASN A 74 -2.41 14.01 8.35
N ILE A 75 -1.70 14.90 7.67
CA ILE A 75 -1.87 15.22 6.25
C ILE A 75 -0.63 14.75 5.49
N ILE A 76 -0.86 13.92 4.47
CA ILE A 76 0.16 13.63 3.46
C ILE A 76 0.37 14.91 2.66
N ALA A 77 1.57 15.48 2.72
CA ALA A 77 1.94 16.66 1.96
C ALA A 77 2.18 16.32 0.49
N ALA A 78 2.86 15.20 0.23
CA ALA A 78 3.15 14.74 -1.13
C ALA A 78 3.38 13.23 -1.17
N ILE A 79 3.03 12.63 -2.32
CA ILE A 79 3.47 11.30 -2.71
C ILE A 79 4.24 11.44 -4.02
N GLU A 80 5.44 10.88 -4.06
CA GLU A 80 6.25 10.79 -5.28
C GLU A 80 6.42 9.34 -5.69
N VAL A 81 6.27 9.05 -6.99
CA VAL A 81 6.54 7.72 -7.57
C VAL A 81 7.61 7.87 -8.64
N ASP A 82 8.75 7.18 -8.44
CA ASP A 82 9.97 7.34 -9.26
C ASP A 82 10.39 8.81 -9.47
N GLY A 83 10.31 9.61 -8.39
CA GLY A 83 10.68 11.03 -8.40
C GLY A 83 9.66 11.97 -9.05
N ARG A 84 8.53 11.44 -9.52
CA ARG A 84 7.40 12.27 -10.01
C ARG A 84 6.37 12.46 -8.90
N ALA A 85 6.17 13.71 -8.49
CA ALA A 85 5.07 14.07 -7.60
C ALA A 85 3.70 13.74 -8.25
N LEU A 86 2.84 13.09 -7.46
CA LEU A 86 1.46 12.82 -7.85
C LEU A 86 0.62 14.08 -7.65
N GLY A 87 -0.24 14.39 -8.62
CA GLY A 87 -1.26 15.43 -8.47
C GLY A 87 -2.33 15.05 -7.45
N PHE A 88 -3.28 15.96 -7.18
CA PHE A 88 -4.36 15.74 -6.21
C PHE A 88 -5.18 14.47 -6.53
N SER A 89 -5.71 14.36 -7.75
CA SER A 89 -6.49 13.20 -8.17
C SER A 89 -5.68 11.91 -8.17
N GLU A 90 -4.41 11.97 -8.55
CA GLU A 90 -3.52 10.80 -8.53
C GLU A 90 -3.20 10.33 -7.11
N THR A 91 -3.05 11.26 -6.17
CA THR A 91 -2.86 10.97 -4.75
C THR A 91 -4.10 10.34 -4.14
N HIS A 92 -5.29 10.83 -4.53
CA HIS A 92 -6.55 10.22 -4.12
C HIS A 92 -6.68 8.79 -4.65
N GLU A 93 -6.47 8.58 -5.96
CA GLU A 93 -6.45 7.24 -6.58
C GLU A 93 -5.40 6.31 -5.95
N PHE A 94 -4.23 6.85 -5.58
CA PHE A 94 -3.20 6.10 -4.89
C PHE A 94 -3.71 5.57 -3.53
N ALA A 95 -4.37 6.41 -2.74
CA ALA A 95 -4.92 6.03 -1.45
C ALA A 95 -6.05 4.98 -1.59
N LEU A 96 -6.93 5.16 -2.58
CA LEU A 96 -8.00 4.20 -2.90
C LEU A 96 -7.42 2.82 -3.24
N ARG A 97 -6.46 2.76 -4.16
CA ARG A 97 -5.81 1.50 -4.58
C ARG A 97 -4.97 0.88 -3.48
N ASP A 98 -4.49 1.68 -2.52
CA ASP A 98 -3.82 1.20 -1.32
C ASP A 98 -4.82 0.82 -0.20
N GLY A 99 -6.12 0.80 -0.49
CA GLY A 99 -7.17 0.24 0.35
C GLY A 99 -7.68 1.17 1.45
N PHE A 100 -7.54 2.49 1.30
CA PHE A 100 -8.00 3.47 2.28
C PHE A 100 -9.44 3.98 2.00
N GLY A 101 -10.37 3.06 1.76
CA GLY A 101 -11.80 3.36 1.57
C GLY A 101 -12.16 3.50 0.09
N PRO A 102 -12.74 2.48 -0.56
CA PRO A 102 -13.18 2.58 -1.96
C PRO A 102 -14.20 3.70 -2.13
N ASN A 103 -14.01 4.57 -3.13
CA ASN A 103 -14.84 5.75 -3.38
C ASN A 103 -14.98 6.73 -2.20
N ASP A 104 -14.08 6.68 -1.22
CA ASP A 104 -14.13 7.56 -0.05
C ASP A 104 -13.37 8.88 -0.37
N PRO A 105 -14.03 10.06 -0.33
CA PRO A 105 -13.34 11.34 -0.49
C PRO A 105 -12.27 11.56 0.59
N GLU A 106 -12.36 10.89 1.74
CA GLU A 106 -11.43 11.01 2.86
C GLU A 106 -10.24 10.03 2.79
N ALA A 107 -10.08 9.29 1.69
CA ALA A 107 -9.08 8.23 1.57
C ALA A 107 -7.65 8.72 1.84
N VAL A 108 -7.29 9.90 1.32
CA VAL A 108 -5.95 10.49 1.54
C VAL A 108 -5.73 10.81 3.02
N ARG A 109 -6.74 11.37 3.70
CA ARG A 109 -6.65 11.68 5.14
C ARG A 109 -6.54 10.41 5.98
N ARG A 110 -7.32 9.36 5.66
CA ARG A 110 -7.22 8.06 6.35
C ARG A 110 -5.85 7.42 6.16
N MET A 111 -5.29 7.53 4.95
CA MET A 111 -3.94 7.10 4.67
C MET A 111 -2.94 7.87 5.55
N GLY A 112 -3.00 9.21 5.58
CA GLY A 112 -2.14 10.03 6.43
C GLY A 112 -2.19 9.64 7.91
N GLN A 113 -3.39 9.48 8.47
CA GLN A 113 -3.59 9.03 9.86
C GLN A 113 -3.02 7.64 10.12
N PHE A 114 -3.21 6.71 9.18
CA PHE A 114 -2.64 5.37 9.28
C PHE A 114 -1.12 5.41 9.32
N TRP A 115 -0.52 6.18 8.41
CA TRP A 115 0.92 6.30 8.32
C TRP A 115 1.51 6.93 9.57
N LEU A 116 0.94 8.04 10.04
CA LEU A 116 1.37 8.68 11.28
C LEU A 116 1.36 7.71 12.46
N LYS A 117 0.27 6.95 12.62
CA LYS A 117 0.11 5.98 13.70
C LYS A 117 1.12 4.83 13.65
N ASN A 118 1.59 4.44 12.46
CA ASN A 118 2.43 3.24 12.29
C ASN A 118 3.90 3.55 12.01
N HIS A 119 4.22 4.76 11.55
CA HIS A 119 5.55 5.15 11.06
C HIS A 119 6.03 6.50 11.60
N GLY A 120 5.19 7.28 12.30
CA GLY A 120 5.52 8.63 12.74
C GLY A 120 5.34 9.67 11.64
N SER A 121 5.84 10.89 11.88
CA SER A 121 5.74 12.03 10.96
C SER A 121 6.94 12.18 10.03
N GLU A 122 7.91 11.27 10.11
CA GLU A 122 9.09 11.29 9.24
C GLU A 122 8.70 10.90 7.81
N THR A 123 9.45 11.44 6.85
CA THR A 123 9.29 11.05 5.44
C THR A 123 9.55 9.56 5.29
N PHE A 124 8.64 8.86 4.62
CA PHE A 124 8.80 7.45 4.33
C PHE A 124 9.37 7.24 2.93
N ALA A 125 10.44 6.44 2.82
CA ALA A 125 11.01 6.00 1.55
C ALA A 125 10.92 4.47 1.41
N GLY A 126 10.51 4.00 0.23
CA GLY A 126 10.41 2.58 -0.06
C GLY A 126 10.00 2.29 -1.48
N VAL A 127 9.18 1.25 -1.65
CA VAL A 127 8.60 0.86 -2.93
C VAL A 127 7.09 0.74 -2.85
N VAL A 128 6.42 1.01 -3.96
CA VAL A 128 5.04 0.61 -4.20
C VAL A 128 5.05 -0.62 -5.11
N ILE A 129 4.37 -1.67 -4.69
CA ILE A 129 4.14 -2.89 -5.49
C ILE A 129 2.67 -2.91 -5.88
N ARG A 130 2.39 -3.11 -7.18
CA ARG A 130 1.03 -3.22 -7.72
C ARG A 130 0.82 -4.61 -8.30
N TRP A 131 -0.42 -5.10 -8.23
CA TRP A 131 -0.77 -6.41 -8.76
C TRP A 131 -2.08 -6.39 -9.54
N LYS A 132 -2.26 -7.43 -10.34
CA LYS A 132 -3.52 -7.77 -10.96
C LYS A 132 -3.96 -9.17 -10.56
N ASP A 133 -5.25 -9.39 -10.70
CA ASP A 133 -5.85 -10.70 -10.55
C ASP A 133 -5.37 -11.63 -11.68
N VAL A 134 -5.38 -12.94 -11.41
CA VAL A 134 -5.13 -13.97 -12.44
C VAL A 134 -6.37 -14.17 -13.28
#